data_AF-A0A2E7AIS9-F1
#
_entry.id   AF-A0A2E7AIS9-F1
#
_cell.length_a   1.000
_cell.length_b   1.000
_cell.length_c   1.000
_cell.angle_alpha   90.00
_cell.angle_beta   90.00
_cell.angle_gamma   90.00
#
_symmetry.space_group_name_H-M   'P 1'
#
loop_
_entity.id
_entity.type
_entity.pdbx_description
1 polymer ?
#
loop_
_entity_poly.entity_id
_entity_poly.type
_entity_poly.pdbx_seq_one_letter_code
_entity_poly.pdbx_strand_id
1 'polypeptide(L)'
;MGIALAVRANSPEPPVVVERVVTEYLPLEQPAGDLSLLAPDPTASSPAEPEPVPRALTTVDEMISGEIKPLDDTPTLKTPFIANPEVERLVGQAREARVRDDIGAAVLKLEAAEQLAPAEPNVLYQFAEVFGAVGHFDKAADYYQKVFNLGPIRAGALYELASQKLSLGFNQAAGLEGKMRLGRIRHYSDEGADGSKRVVLTIPTLAAPGQKVDENKLSIQVTFYDKRNGKIYQATSDSNLSHRWTTSPLDWGDSGEELLQYTYIIPPGDSRDLHLLGERAHFGQVVEMRYGGELVDHQAWPRTLAEQRNVQEASPLFLPSGFLPGQINEANPLLPPLPR
;
A
#
# COMPACT_ATOMS: atom_id res chain seq x y z
N MET A 1 -16.60 -51.33 55.93
CA MET A 1 -15.91 -50.08 56.31
C MET A 1 -15.94 -49.17 55.10
N GLY A 2 -16.74 -48.11 55.14
CA GLY A 2 -16.97 -47.19 54.03
C GLY A 2 -16.03 -46.00 54.10
N ILE A 3 -15.68 -45.45 52.93
CA ILE A 3 -14.97 -44.18 52.82
C ILE A 3 -15.85 -43.27 51.98
N ALA A 4 -16.25 -42.18 52.61
CA ALA A 4 -17.23 -41.23 52.14
C ALA A 4 -16.66 -40.26 51.09
N LEU A 5 -17.50 -39.97 50.10
CA LEU A 5 -17.35 -38.90 49.12
C LEU A 5 -17.48 -37.53 49.81
N ALA A 6 -16.55 -36.61 49.53
CA ALA A 6 -16.70 -35.19 49.80
C ALA A 6 -16.48 -34.41 48.49
N VAL A 7 -17.58 -34.09 47.82
CA VAL A 7 -17.64 -33.18 46.67
C VAL A 7 -17.51 -31.75 47.20
N ARG A 8 -16.49 -31.04 46.74
CA ARG A 8 -16.28 -29.62 47.03
C ARG A 8 -17.22 -28.80 46.15
N ALA A 9 -18.28 -28.27 46.76
CA ALA A 9 -19.15 -27.29 46.15
C ALA A 9 -18.35 -26.00 45.91
N ASN A 10 -18.30 -25.54 44.66
CA ASN A 10 -17.87 -24.19 44.32
C ASN A 10 -19.11 -23.36 44.01
N SER A 11 -19.22 -22.21 44.66
CA SER A 11 -20.37 -21.31 44.72
C SER A 11 -20.85 -20.85 43.33
N PRO A 12 -22.18 -20.64 43.13
CA PRO A 12 -22.67 -19.97 41.94
C PRO A 12 -22.37 -18.46 42.01
N GLU A 13 -21.66 -17.94 41.01
CA GLU A 13 -21.51 -16.50 40.78
C GLU A 13 -22.89 -15.87 40.47
N PRO A 14 -23.17 -14.63 40.94
CA PRO A 14 -24.43 -13.96 40.66
C PRO A 14 -24.55 -13.61 39.17
N PRO A 15 -25.76 -13.59 38.59
CA PRO A 15 -25.95 -13.33 37.16
C PRO A 15 -25.57 -11.89 36.82
N VAL A 16 -24.62 -11.73 35.90
CA VAL A 16 -24.27 -10.45 35.28
C VAL A 16 -25.43 -10.02 34.38
N VAL A 17 -26.10 -8.92 34.76
CA VAL A 17 -27.15 -8.29 33.99
C VAL A 17 -26.50 -7.60 32.78
N VAL A 18 -26.75 -8.14 31.59
CA VAL A 18 -26.34 -7.50 30.33
C VAL A 18 -27.47 -6.56 29.89
N GLU A 19 -27.33 -5.27 30.17
CA GLU A 19 -28.20 -4.24 29.60
C GLU A 19 -27.94 -4.16 28.08
N ARG A 20 -28.93 -4.59 27.31
CA ARG A 20 -28.98 -4.35 25.87
C ARG A 20 -29.32 -2.88 25.63
N VAL A 21 -28.37 -2.09 25.15
CA VAL A 21 -28.69 -0.76 24.62
C VAL A 21 -29.26 -0.96 23.21
N VAL A 22 -30.59 -0.98 23.13
CA VAL A 22 -31.32 -0.94 21.86
C VAL A 22 -31.43 0.53 21.47
N THR A 23 -30.65 0.95 20.48
CA THR A 23 -30.81 2.28 19.89
C THR A 23 -32.02 2.25 18.98
N GLU A 24 -33.18 2.64 19.52
CA GLU A 24 -34.40 2.89 18.75
C GLU A 24 -34.30 4.27 18.08
N TYR A 25 -34.26 4.29 16.75
CA TYR A 25 -34.27 5.54 15.99
C TYR A 25 -35.72 5.98 15.76
N LEU A 26 -36.15 7.02 16.50
CA LEU A 26 -37.41 7.72 16.25
C LEU A 26 -37.27 8.61 15.01
N PRO A 27 -38.11 8.46 13.97
CA PRO A 27 -38.14 9.40 12.86
C PRO A 27 -38.76 10.73 13.31
N LEU A 28 -38.04 11.83 13.10
CA LEU A 28 -38.53 13.18 13.33
C LEU A 28 -39.59 13.52 12.28
N GLU A 29 -40.87 13.48 12.67
CA GLU A 29 -41.95 14.14 11.92
C GLU A 29 -41.71 15.65 11.92
N GLN A 30 -41.57 16.23 10.72
CA GLN A 30 -41.57 17.68 10.53
C GLN A 30 -43.00 18.21 10.78
N PRO A 31 -43.18 19.26 11.60
CA PRO A 31 -44.51 19.79 11.87
C PRO A 31 -45.09 20.46 10.63
N ALA A 32 -46.32 20.07 10.30
CA ALA A 32 -47.16 20.72 9.29
C ALA A 32 -47.45 22.17 9.71
N GLY A 33 -46.90 23.12 8.97
CA GLY A 33 -47.23 24.53 9.07
C GLY A 33 -48.51 24.83 8.32
N ASP A 34 -49.57 25.12 9.08
CA ASP A 34 -50.83 25.72 8.62
C ASP A 34 -50.58 26.91 7.68
N LEU A 35 -51.21 26.89 6.50
CA LEU A 35 -51.46 28.09 5.71
C LEU A 35 -52.92 28.07 5.28
N SER A 36 -53.77 28.76 6.05
CA SER A 36 -55.08 29.15 5.60
C SER A 36 -55.25 30.66 5.72
N LEU A 37 -55.81 31.23 4.65
CA LEU A 37 -56.48 32.52 4.53
C LEU A 37 -55.58 33.75 4.25
N LEU A 38 -55.63 34.24 3.01
CA LEU A 38 -56.36 35.46 2.62
C LEU A 38 -55.98 35.89 1.19
N ALA A 39 -56.93 35.80 0.26
CA ALA A 39 -56.97 36.67 -0.92
C ALA A 39 -57.71 37.97 -0.54
N PRO A 40 -57.43 39.11 -1.19
CA PRO A 40 -58.22 39.46 -2.39
C PRO A 40 -57.49 40.25 -3.51
N ASP A 41 -57.78 39.85 -4.75
CA ASP A 41 -58.16 40.66 -5.93
C ASP A 41 -57.21 41.69 -6.62
N PRO A 42 -57.49 42.08 -7.90
CA PRO A 42 -56.57 41.88 -9.02
C PRO A 42 -56.12 43.19 -9.69
N THR A 43 -55.20 43.13 -10.67
CA THR A 43 -55.26 43.75 -12.03
C THR A 43 -53.84 43.92 -12.64
N ALA A 44 -53.72 43.54 -13.92
CA ALA A 44 -52.74 43.95 -14.95
C ALA A 44 -51.26 43.48 -14.85
N SER A 45 -50.86 42.50 -15.68
CA SER A 45 -50.39 42.73 -17.07
C SER A 45 -49.60 41.54 -17.63
N SER A 46 -50.03 41.09 -18.81
CA SER A 46 -49.35 40.31 -19.86
C SER A 46 -48.92 38.85 -19.59
N PRO A 47 -49.32 37.88 -20.44
CA PRO A 47 -48.89 36.48 -20.35
C PRO A 47 -47.56 36.27 -21.09
N ALA A 48 -46.54 35.83 -20.34
CA ALA A 48 -45.38 35.14 -20.90
C ALA A 48 -45.58 33.64 -20.72
N GLU A 49 -45.40 32.93 -21.82
CA GLU A 49 -45.65 31.50 -22.04
C GLU A 49 -44.85 30.60 -21.08
N PRO A 50 -45.47 29.61 -20.40
CA PRO A 50 -44.74 28.68 -19.55
C PRO A 50 -44.08 27.59 -20.40
N GLU A 51 -42.75 27.48 -20.30
CA GLU A 51 -42.03 26.31 -20.80
C GLU A 51 -42.53 25.03 -20.10
N PRO A 52 -42.78 23.94 -20.86
CA PRO A 52 -43.24 22.69 -20.28
C PRO A 52 -42.10 21.99 -19.53
N VAL A 53 -42.38 21.60 -18.29
CA VAL A 53 -41.65 20.59 -17.53
C VAL A 53 -41.38 19.34 -18.40
N PRO A 54 -40.16 18.78 -18.43
CA PRO A 54 -39.89 17.58 -19.20
C PRO A 54 -40.70 16.40 -18.63
N ARG A 55 -41.54 15.81 -19.49
CA ARG A 55 -42.26 14.56 -19.24
C ARG A 55 -41.25 13.42 -19.05
N ALA A 56 -41.51 12.54 -18.09
CA ALA A 56 -40.88 11.24 -18.01
C ALA A 56 -41.18 10.46 -19.31
N LEU A 57 -40.15 10.15 -20.09
CA LEU A 57 -40.29 9.34 -21.30
C LEU A 57 -40.41 7.88 -20.92
N THR A 58 -41.64 7.39 -20.85
CA THR A 58 -41.99 5.96 -20.86
C THR A 58 -42.48 5.57 -22.24
N THR A 59 -41.57 5.32 -23.19
CA THR A 59 -41.90 4.45 -24.34
C THR A 59 -40.62 3.92 -25.00
N VAL A 60 -40.62 2.62 -25.30
CA VAL A 60 -39.50 1.85 -25.89
C VAL A 60 -39.33 2.03 -27.41
N ASP A 61 -40.21 2.79 -28.07
CA ASP A 61 -40.18 3.01 -29.53
C ASP A 61 -39.32 4.21 -29.97
N GLU A 62 -38.82 5.02 -29.03
CA GLU A 62 -37.89 6.14 -29.33
C GLU A 62 -36.41 5.76 -29.11
N MET A 63 -36.11 4.46 -28.95
CA MET A 63 -34.76 3.91 -28.78
C MET A 63 -34.10 3.42 -30.09
N ILE A 64 -34.79 3.49 -31.25
CA ILE A 64 -34.32 2.81 -32.49
C ILE A 64 -34.18 3.78 -33.70
N SER A 65 -34.27 5.10 -33.50
CA SER A 65 -33.99 6.08 -34.57
C SER A 65 -33.16 7.27 -34.10
N GLY A 66 -32.09 6.97 -33.35
CA GLY A 66 -30.98 7.90 -33.11
C GLY A 66 -29.74 7.36 -33.81
N GLU A 67 -29.28 8.10 -34.82
CA GLU A 67 -28.01 7.90 -35.50
C GLU A 67 -26.88 7.62 -34.49
N ILE A 68 -26.25 6.44 -34.60
CA ILE A 68 -25.12 6.04 -33.77
C ILE A 68 -23.93 6.91 -34.15
N LYS A 69 -23.78 8.05 -33.46
CA LYS A 69 -22.51 8.75 -33.38
C LYS A 69 -21.56 7.90 -32.54
N PRO A 70 -20.30 7.70 -32.96
CA PRO A 70 -19.33 6.96 -32.17
C PRO A 70 -19.17 7.63 -30.80
N LEU A 71 -19.18 6.82 -29.74
CA LEU A 71 -18.88 7.24 -28.37
C LEU A 71 -17.40 7.67 -28.29
N ASP A 72 -17.15 8.96 -28.55
CA ASP A 72 -15.91 9.64 -28.19
C ASP A 72 -16.15 10.53 -26.95
N ASP A 73 -16.80 10.00 -25.91
CA ASP A 73 -16.95 10.71 -24.63
C ASP A 73 -16.17 9.96 -23.54
N THR A 74 -14.85 10.10 -23.61
CA THR A 74 -14.03 10.11 -22.40
C THR A 74 -14.56 11.23 -21.50
N PRO A 75 -14.91 11.00 -20.22
CA PRO A 75 -15.31 12.09 -19.33
C PRO A 75 -14.16 13.10 -19.27
N THR A 76 -14.34 14.25 -19.93
CA THR A 76 -13.36 15.34 -19.94
C THR A 76 -13.45 16.09 -18.62
N LEU A 77 -12.94 15.45 -17.57
CA LEU A 77 -12.59 16.13 -16.33
C LEU A 77 -11.52 17.17 -16.67
N LYS A 78 -11.68 18.39 -16.17
CA LYS A 78 -10.72 19.50 -16.38
C LYS A 78 -9.37 19.13 -15.76
N THR A 79 -8.51 18.48 -16.52
CA THR A 79 -7.10 18.26 -16.15
C THR A 79 -6.44 19.61 -15.93
N PRO A 80 -5.56 19.76 -14.92
CA PRO A 80 -4.88 21.02 -14.66
C PRO A 80 -4.10 21.46 -15.90
N PHE A 81 -4.10 22.76 -16.18
CA PHE A 81 -3.43 23.35 -17.34
C PHE A 81 -1.92 23.21 -17.20
N ILE A 82 -1.25 22.77 -18.27
CA ILE A 82 0.21 22.65 -18.32
C ILE A 82 0.78 23.97 -18.80
N ALA A 83 1.57 24.65 -17.94
CA ALA A 83 2.08 25.99 -18.25
C ALA A 83 3.13 26.02 -19.36
N ASN A 84 3.90 24.94 -19.54
CA ASN A 84 4.97 24.86 -20.53
C ASN A 84 4.51 24.07 -21.76
N PRO A 85 4.48 24.67 -22.97
CA PRO A 85 4.00 24.01 -24.19
C PRO A 85 4.86 22.80 -24.60
N GLU A 86 6.17 22.80 -24.30
CA GLU A 86 7.01 21.63 -24.56
C GLU A 86 6.66 20.46 -23.63
N VAL A 87 6.37 20.74 -22.37
CA VAL A 87 5.91 19.71 -21.40
C VAL A 87 4.55 19.17 -21.83
N GLU A 88 3.63 20.03 -22.27
CA GLU A 88 2.33 19.60 -22.78
C GLU A 88 2.48 18.68 -24.00
N ARG A 89 3.34 19.05 -24.95
CA ARG A 89 3.65 18.23 -26.13
C ARG A 89 4.25 16.88 -25.74
N LEU A 90 5.18 16.85 -24.78
CA LEU A 90 5.80 15.61 -24.30
C LEU A 90 4.81 14.70 -23.58
N VAL A 91 3.94 15.26 -22.73
CA VAL A 91 2.86 14.53 -22.05
C VAL A 91 1.87 13.96 -23.07
N GLY A 92 1.50 14.72 -24.11
CA GLY A 92 0.67 14.22 -25.21
C GLY A 92 1.32 13.04 -25.94
N GLN A 93 2.60 13.17 -26.30
CA GLN A 93 3.35 12.09 -26.95
C GLN A 93 3.48 10.84 -26.07
N ALA A 94 3.66 11.02 -24.76
CA ALA A 94 3.70 9.90 -23.82
C ALA A 94 2.35 9.18 -23.72
N ARG A 95 1.24 9.92 -23.69
CA ARG A 95 -0.12 9.34 -23.70
C ARG A 95 -0.35 8.52 -24.96
N GLU A 96 0.00 9.06 -26.12
CA GLU A 96 -0.12 8.33 -27.38
C GLU A 96 0.77 7.08 -27.41
N ALA A 97 2.00 7.17 -26.93
CA ALA A 97 2.90 6.02 -26.84
C ALA A 97 2.33 4.93 -25.93
N ARG A 98 1.77 5.31 -24.77
CA ARG A 98 1.07 4.38 -23.87
C ARG A 98 -0.14 3.71 -24.53
N VAL A 99 -0.94 4.45 -25.30
CA VAL A 99 -2.10 3.89 -26.03
C VAL A 99 -1.65 2.92 -27.12
N ARG A 100 -0.48 3.13 -27.72
CA ARG A 100 0.15 2.18 -28.66
C ARG A 100 0.88 1.03 -27.97
N ASP A 101 0.78 0.92 -26.65
CA ASP A 101 1.49 -0.05 -25.81
C ASP A 101 3.03 0.05 -25.90
N ASP A 102 3.55 1.18 -26.38
CA ASP A 102 4.99 1.49 -26.39
C ASP A 102 5.38 2.20 -25.08
N ILE A 103 5.44 1.40 -24.02
CA ILE A 103 5.75 1.87 -22.66
C ILE A 103 7.14 2.49 -22.60
N GLY A 104 8.12 1.94 -23.32
CA GLY A 104 9.49 2.47 -23.35
C GLY A 104 9.54 3.90 -23.89
N ALA A 105 8.87 4.15 -25.02
CA ALA A 105 8.75 5.50 -25.55
C ALA A 105 7.95 6.42 -24.61
N ALA A 106 6.89 5.92 -23.97
CA ALA A 106 6.11 6.71 -23.01
C ALA A 106 6.95 7.20 -21.82
N VAL A 107 7.73 6.31 -21.21
CA VAL A 107 8.61 6.65 -20.08
C VAL A 107 9.66 7.68 -20.49
N LEU A 108 10.36 7.47 -21.61
CA LEU A 108 11.39 8.41 -22.09
C LEU A 108 10.85 9.82 -22.31
N LYS A 109 9.61 9.93 -22.82
CA LYS A 109 8.95 11.23 -23.04
C LYS A 109 8.55 11.90 -21.73
N LEU A 110 8.10 11.12 -20.74
CA LEU A 110 7.76 11.63 -19.41
C LEU A 110 9.00 12.04 -18.61
N GLU A 111 10.12 11.32 -18.74
CA GLU A 111 11.40 11.70 -18.11
C GLU A 111 11.89 13.04 -18.65
N ALA A 112 11.81 13.25 -19.97
CA ALA A 112 12.13 14.54 -20.57
C ALA A 112 11.18 15.65 -20.07
N ALA A 113 9.90 15.34 -19.85
CA ALA A 113 8.93 16.29 -19.32
C ALA A 113 9.20 16.63 -17.84
N GLU A 114 9.60 15.66 -17.03
CA GLU A 114 9.94 15.83 -15.60
C GLU A 114 11.21 16.65 -15.42
N GLN A 115 12.21 16.49 -16.30
CA GLN A 115 13.41 17.34 -16.29
C GLN A 115 13.07 18.83 -16.49
N LEU A 116 12.05 19.12 -17.29
CA LEU A 116 11.59 20.49 -17.55
C LEU A 116 10.66 21.01 -16.45
N ALA A 117 9.83 20.13 -15.89
CA ALA A 117 8.85 20.47 -14.86
C ALA A 117 8.68 19.33 -13.85
N PRO A 118 9.55 19.23 -12.83
CA PRO A 118 9.61 18.06 -11.93
C PRO A 118 8.43 17.91 -10.97
N ALA A 119 7.62 18.96 -10.80
CA ALA A 119 6.46 18.97 -9.92
C ALA A 119 5.14 19.18 -10.69
N GLU A 120 5.13 18.97 -12.01
CA GLU A 120 3.95 19.11 -12.84
C GLU A 120 2.96 17.96 -12.57
N PRO A 121 1.74 18.24 -12.07
CA PRO A 121 0.77 17.20 -11.73
C PRO A 121 0.45 16.24 -12.89
N ASN A 122 0.37 16.76 -14.12
CA ASN A 122 0.07 15.96 -15.29
C ASN A 122 1.18 14.94 -15.59
N VAL A 123 2.45 15.34 -15.50
CA VAL A 123 3.60 14.46 -15.75
C VAL A 123 3.63 13.34 -14.72
N LEU A 124 3.49 13.69 -13.44
CA LEU A 124 3.48 12.74 -12.33
C LEU A 124 2.33 11.74 -12.44
N TYR A 125 1.12 12.21 -12.77
CA TYR A 125 -0.04 11.33 -12.96
C TYR A 125 0.16 10.39 -14.16
N GLN A 126 0.75 10.86 -15.26
CA GLN A 126 1.03 9.99 -16.41
C GLN A 126 2.08 8.93 -16.11
N PHE A 127 3.11 9.23 -15.31
CA PHE A 127 4.03 8.20 -14.84
C PHE A 127 3.29 7.11 -14.05
N ALA A 128 2.37 7.51 -13.18
CA ALA A 128 1.57 6.55 -12.41
C ALA A 128 0.73 5.64 -13.31
N GLU A 129 0.08 6.19 -14.34
CA GLU A 129 -0.69 5.41 -15.31
C GLU A 129 0.19 4.48 -16.17
N VAL A 130 1.37 4.94 -16.59
CA VAL A 130 2.32 4.11 -17.35
C VAL A 130 2.85 2.95 -16.50
N PHE A 131 3.32 3.21 -15.28
CA PHE A 131 3.79 2.16 -14.37
C PHE A 131 2.66 1.21 -13.95
N GLY A 132 1.44 1.72 -13.79
CA GLY A 132 0.26 0.89 -13.54
C GLY A 132 -0.07 -0.04 -14.70
N ALA A 133 0.07 0.42 -15.95
CA ALA A 133 -0.19 -0.40 -17.14
C ALA A 133 0.76 -1.60 -17.28
N VAL A 134 2.01 -1.45 -16.82
CA VAL A 134 3.01 -2.55 -16.83
C VAL A 134 3.01 -3.39 -15.55
N GLY A 135 2.07 -3.17 -14.63
CA GLY A 135 1.95 -3.94 -13.39
C GLY A 135 2.96 -3.56 -12.29
N HIS A 136 3.72 -2.47 -12.46
CA HIS A 136 4.60 -1.93 -11.42
C HIS A 136 3.83 -1.04 -10.44
N PHE A 137 2.92 -1.64 -9.67
CA PHE A 137 1.98 -0.93 -8.80
C PHE A 137 2.65 -0.12 -7.69
N ASP A 138 3.78 -0.59 -7.14
CA ASP A 138 4.55 0.15 -6.11
C ASP A 138 4.99 1.53 -6.63
N LYS A 139 5.64 1.55 -7.80
CA LYS A 139 6.08 2.79 -8.44
C LYS A 139 4.90 3.66 -8.84
N ALA A 140 3.81 3.06 -9.32
CA ALA A 140 2.61 3.80 -9.66
C ALA A 140 2.02 4.51 -8.43
N ALA A 141 1.97 3.82 -7.28
CA ALA A 141 1.51 4.38 -6.02
C ALA A 141 2.38 5.56 -5.56
N ASP A 142 3.71 5.44 -5.66
CA ASP A 142 4.63 6.55 -5.33
C ASP A 142 4.31 7.82 -6.15
N TYR A 143 4.05 7.66 -7.46
CA TYR A 143 3.71 8.80 -8.33
C TYR A 143 2.31 9.36 -8.04
N TYR A 144 1.31 8.52 -7.77
CA TYR A 144 0.00 9.01 -7.32
C TYR A 144 0.12 9.75 -5.97
N GLN A 145 0.96 9.28 -5.05
CA GLN A 145 1.20 9.95 -3.77
C GLN A 145 1.85 11.32 -3.98
N LYS A 146 2.80 11.46 -4.92
CA LYS A 146 3.35 12.76 -5.30
C LYS A 146 2.24 13.71 -5.79
N VAL A 147 1.33 13.25 -6.66
CA VAL A 147 0.19 14.05 -7.14
C VAL A 147 -0.74 14.43 -5.98
N PHE A 148 -1.04 13.50 -5.08
CA PHE A 148 -1.86 13.74 -3.91
C PHE A 148 -1.25 14.82 -2.99
N ASN A 149 0.07 14.77 -2.77
CA ASN A 149 0.81 15.72 -1.95
C ASN A 149 0.84 17.14 -2.53
N LEU A 150 0.59 17.32 -3.83
CA LEU A 150 0.43 18.66 -4.43
C LEU A 150 -0.89 19.33 -3.99
N GLY A 151 -1.83 18.55 -3.46
CA GLY A 151 -3.11 19.02 -2.95
C GLY A 151 -4.11 19.43 -4.05
N PRO A 152 -5.36 19.69 -3.66
CA PRO A 152 -6.46 19.93 -4.59
C PRO A 152 -6.28 21.21 -5.42
N ILE A 153 -5.55 22.21 -4.91
CA ILE A 153 -5.34 23.50 -5.60
C ILE A 153 -4.40 23.32 -6.81
N ARG A 154 -3.29 22.61 -6.64
CA ARG A 154 -2.28 22.46 -7.69
C ARG A 154 -2.58 21.29 -8.61
N ALA A 155 -3.01 20.16 -8.07
CA ALA A 155 -3.32 18.97 -8.88
C ALA A 155 -4.75 18.99 -9.48
N GLY A 156 -5.66 19.85 -8.98
CA GLY A 156 -7.02 19.95 -9.51
C GLY A 156 -7.74 18.60 -9.51
N ALA A 157 -8.39 18.25 -10.62
CA ALA A 157 -9.08 16.97 -10.78
C ALA A 157 -8.16 15.74 -10.63
N LEU A 158 -6.85 15.87 -10.88
CA LEU A 158 -5.90 14.77 -10.70
C LEU A 158 -5.69 14.42 -9.22
N TYR A 159 -5.95 15.36 -8.30
CA TYR A 159 -5.92 15.07 -6.86
C TYR A 159 -6.97 14.02 -6.50
N GLU A 160 -8.20 14.22 -6.95
CA GLU A 160 -9.31 13.29 -6.66
C GLU A 160 -9.06 11.93 -7.32
N LEU A 161 -8.64 11.91 -8.58
CA LEU A 161 -8.31 10.67 -9.29
C LEU A 161 -7.16 9.92 -8.60
N ALA A 162 -6.08 10.62 -8.25
CA ALA A 162 -4.97 10.02 -7.51
C ALA A 162 -5.45 9.49 -6.15
N SER A 163 -6.28 10.23 -5.41
CA SER A 163 -6.85 9.77 -4.14
C SER A 163 -7.72 8.52 -4.29
N GLN A 164 -8.48 8.41 -5.39
CA GLN A 164 -9.28 7.23 -5.69
C GLN A 164 -8.38 6.04 -6.05
N LYS A 165 -7.36 6.24 -6.89
CA LYS A 165 -6.38 5.21 -7.26
C LYS A 165 -5.60 4.71 -6.05
N LEU A 166 -5.13 5.63 -5.21
CA LEU A 166 -4.48 5.34 -3.94
C LEU A 166 -5.45 4.59 -3.03
N SER A 167 -6.67 5.09 -2.80
CA SER A 167 -7.62 4.42 -1.92
C SER A 167 -8.04 3.04 -2.42
N LEU A 168 -8.06 2.77 -3.72
CA LEU A 168 -8.25 1.41 -4.23
C LEU A 168 -7.06 0.49 -3.90
N GLY A 169 -5.82 0.99 -3.88
CA GLY A 169 -4.66 0.28 -3.34
C GLY A 169 -4.75 0.09 -1.82
N PHE A 170 -4.96 1.19 -1.10
CA PHE A 170 -5.02 1.27 0.37
C PHE A 170 -6.18 0.49 0.98
N ASN A 171 -7.36 0.52 0.38
CA ASN A 171 -8.52 -0.23 0.88
C ASN A 171 -8.36 -1.74 0.67
N GLN A 172 -7.57 -2.18 -0.31
CA GLN A 172 -7.33 -3.61 -0.52
C GLN A 172 -6.39 -4.18 0.54
N ALA A 173 -5.29 -3.49 0.85
CA ALA A 173 -4.37 -3.90 1.90
C ALA A 173 -4.92 -3.67 3.31
N ALA A 174 -5.55 -2.52 3.60
CA ALA A 174 -6.24 -2.30 4.88
C ALA A 174 -7.39 -3.31 5.10
N GLY A 175 -8.03 -3.75 4.02
CA GLY A 175 -9.01 -4.82 4.05
C GLY A 175 -8.41 -6.20 4.34
N LEU A 176 -7.10 -6.39 4.13
CA LEU A 176 -6.36 -7.62 4.39
C LEU A 176 -5.47 -7.56 5.63
N GLU A 177 -5.25 -6.37 6.18
CA GLU A 177 -4.56 -6.17 7.45
C GLU A 177 -5.30 -6.94 8.56
N GLY A 178 -4.61 -7.86 9.23
CA GLY A 178 -5.20 -8.79 10.20
C GLY A 178 -5.99 -9.97 9.61
N LYS A 179 -6.34 -9.94 8.32
CA LYS A 179 -6.93 -11.10 7.60
C LYS A 179 -5.90 -11.95 6.88
N MET A 180 -4.73 -11.40 6.61
CA MET A 180 -3.61 -12.14 6.05
C MET A 180 -2.37 -11.90 6.89
N ARG A 181 -1.61 -12.96 7.15
CA ARG A 181 -0.42 -12.89 8.00
C ARG A 181 0.62 -13.92 7.63
N LEU A 182 1.87 -13.61 7.93
CA LEU A 182 2.96 -14.55 7.87
C LEU A 182 2.86 -15.51 9.07
N GLY A 183 2.96 -16.81 8.80
CA GLY A 183 3.04 -17.83 9.83
C GLY A 183 4.44 -17.93 10.43
N ARG A 184 4.67 -18.99 11.20
CA ARG A 184 6.00 -19.24 11.78
C ARG A 184 6.96 -19.72 10.69
N ILE A 185 7.91 -18.85 10.33
CA ILE A 185 8.93 -19.17 9.33
C ILE A 185 9.84 -20.29 9.86
N ARG A 186 10.00 -21.34 9.05
CA ARG A 186 10.90 -22.46 9.33
C ARG A 186 12.23 -22.24 8.61
N HIS A 187 13.31 -22.55 9.31
CA HIS A 187 14.67 -22.34 8.84
C HIS A 187 15.34 -23.69 8.75
N TYR A 188 15.99 -23.94 7.62
CA TYR A 188 16.85 -25.09 7.42
C TYR A 188 18.15 -24.60 6.80
N SER A 189 19.29 -25.05 7.30
CA SER A 189 20.59 -24.70 6.75
C SER A 189 21.45 -25.94 6.61
N ASP A 190 22.08 -26.10 5.46
CA ASP A 190 23.05 -27.16 5.19
C ASP A 190 24.29 -26.63 4.47
N GLU A 191 25.35 -27.42 4.53
CA GLU A 191 26.64 -27.12 3.89
C GLU A 191 26.87 -28.14 2.78
N GLY A 192 27.12 -27.65 1.57
CA GLY A 192 27.47 -28.44 0.41
C GLY A 192 28.89 -28.99 0.49
N ALA A 193 29.16 -30.07 -0.24
CA ALA A 193 30.48 -30.69 -0.28
C ALA A 193 31.58 -29.77 -0.88
N ASP A 194 31.17 -28.73 -1.60
CA ASP A 194 32.00 -27.67 -2.17
C ASP A 194 32.28 -26.50 -1.20
N GLY A 195 31.77 -26.58 0.03
CA GLY A 195 31.86 -25.51 1.03
C GLY A 195 30.82 -24.39 0.82
N SER A 196 29.87 -24.56 -0.10
CA SER A 196 28.72 -23.67 -0.21
C SER A 196 27.81 -23.84 0.99
N LYS A 197 27.16 -22.77 1.45
CA LYS A 197 26.15 -22.84 2.52
C LYS A 197 24.80 -22.52 1.93
N ARG A 198 23.83 -23.41 2.12
CA ARG A 198 22.46 -23.22 1.66
C ARG A 198 21.55 -23.01 2.85
N VAL A 199 20.73 -21.97 2.76
CA VAL A 199 19.69 -21.60 3.73
C VAL A 199 18.35 -21.69 3.02
N VAL A 200 17.47 -22.54 3.52
CA VAL A 200 16.12 -22.74 3.02
C VAL A 200 15.14 -22.19 4.05
N LEU A 201 14.29 -21.26 3.62
CA LEU A 201 13.19 -20.74 4.41
C LEU A 201 11.89 -21.30 3.88
N THR A 202 11.06 -21.83 4.78
CA THR A 202 9.66 -22.14 4.48
C THR A 202 8.81 -21.11 5.20
N ILE A 203 8.10 -20.31 4.42
CA ILE A 203 7.30 -19.16 4.85
C ILE A 203 5.83 -19.54 4.67
N PRO A 204 5.11 -19.87 5.75
CA PRO A 204 3.68 -20.04 5.67
C PRO A 204 2.99 -18.69 5.49
N THR A 205 2.05 -18.62 4.55
CA THR A 205 1.23 -17.44 4.30
C THR A 205 -0.19 -17.82 4.66
N LEU A 206 -0.75 -17.18 5.68
CA LEU A 206 -2.06 -17.52 6.24
C LEU A 206 -3.09 -16.49 5.82
N ALA A 207 -4.27 -16.93 5.40
CA ALA A 207 -5.42 -16.07 5.14
C ALA A 207 -6.61 -16.44 6.04
N ALA A 208 -7.47 -15.47 6.32
CA ALA A 208 -8.68 -15.67 7.10
C ALA A 208 -9.65 -16.59 6.33
N PRO A 209 -10.43 -17.44 7.03
CA PRO A 209 -11.38 -18.34 6.37
C PRO A 209 -12.35 -17.58 5.46
N GLY A 210 -12.48 -18.04 4.21
CA GLY A 210 -13.36 -17.43 3.21
C GLY A 210 -12.82 -16.15 2.56
N GLN A 211 -11.59 -15.73 2.88
CA GLN A 211 -10.94 -14.61 2.22
C GLN A 211 -10.48 -15.02 0.81
N LYS A 212 -10.94 -14.31 -0.20
CA LYS A 212 -10.39 -14.44 -1.56
C LYS A 212 -9.13 -13.58 -1.67
N VAL A 213 -8.02 -14.20 -2.04
CA VAL A 213 -6.73 -13.54 -2.25
C VAL A 213 -6.41 -13.60 -3.74
N ASP A 214 -6.05 -12.46 -4.32
CA ASP A 214 -5.55 -12.38 -5.70
C ASP A 214 -4.03 -12.57 -5.70
N GLU A 215 -3.56 -13.65 -6.30
CA GLU A 215 -2.14 -14.00 -6.35
C GLU A 215 -1.29 -12.92 -7.03
N ASN A 216 -1.84 -12.20 -8.02
CA ASN A 216 -1.10 -11.19 -8.78
C ASN A 216 -0.84 -9.92 -7.96
N LYS A 217 -1.60 -9.73 -6.87
CA LYS A 217 -1.45 -8.60 -5.96
C LYS A 217 -0.56 -8.95 -4.77
N LEU A 218 -0.36 -10.23 -4.49
CA LEU A 218 0.50 -10.69 -3.41
C LEU A 218 1.96 -10.66 -3.84
N SER A 219 2.77 -9.89 -3.10
CA SER A 219 4.22 -9.88 -3.26
C SER A 219 4.88 -10.17 -1.92
N ILE A 220 5.71 -11.22 -1.87
CA ILE A 220 6.52 -11.53 -0.69
C ILE A 220 7.97 -11.29 -1.07
N GLN A 221 8.66 -10.47 -0.29
CA GLN A 221 10.07 -10.16 -0.47
C GLN A 221 10.86 -10.62 0.74
N VAL A 222 11.97 -11.29 0.49
CA VAL A 222 12.90 -11.74 1.53
C VAL A 222 14.25 -11.07 1.34
N THR A 223 14.69 -10.37 2.36
CA THR A 223 16.01 -9.74 2.41
C THR A 223 16.88 -10.52 3.39
N PHE A 224 17.91 -11.18 2.86
CA PHE A 224 18.89 -11.90 3.66
C PHE A 224 20.01 -10.97 4.13
N TYR A 225 20.58 -11.26 5.30
CA TYR A 225 21.70 -10.56 5.89
C TYR A 225 22.79 -11.55 6.27
N ASP A 226 24.01 -11.19 5.92
CA ASP A 226 25.23 -11.94 6.22
C ASP A 226 26.07 -11.21 7.27
N LYS A 227 26.76 -11.98 8.11
CA LYS A 227 27.76 -11.48 9.03
C LYS A 227 29.15 -11.78 8.47
N ARG A 228 30.01 -10.75 8.43
CA ARG A 228 31.42 -10.83 8.05
C ARG A 228 32.25 -9.99 9.02
N ASN A 229 33.29 -10.56 9.63
CA ASN A 229 34.13 -9.88 10.62
C ASN A 229 33.36 -9.12 11.72
N GLY A 230 32.26 -9.71 12.21
CA GLY A 230 31.43 -9.11 13.26
C GLY A 230 30.42 -8.06 12.78
N LYS A 231 30.51 -7.59 11.54
CA LYS A 231 29.60 -6.62 10.93
C LYS A 231 28.52 -7.32 10.10
N ILE A 232 27.33 -6.72 10.03
CA ILE A 232 26.17 -7.24 9.31
C ILE A 232 26.04 -6.48 8.00
N TYR A 233 25.86 -7.22 6.90
CA TYR A 233 25.67 -6.70 5.56
C TYR A 233 24.46 -7.37 4.93
N GLN A 234 23.74 -6.65 4.06
CA GLN A 234 22.72 -7.30 3.24
C GLN A 234 23.40 -8.31 2.29
N ALA A 235 22.72 -9.43 2.04
CA ALA A 235 23.19 -10.45 1.12
C ALA A 235 23.53 -9.82 -0.24
N THR A 236 24.74 -10.10 -0.71
CA THR A 236 25.32 -9.48 -1.90
C THR A 236 24.85 -10.21 -3.17
N SER A 237 24.90 -9.53 -4.31
CA SER A 237 24.41 -10.02 -5.62
C SER A 237 25.13 -11.26 -6.16
N ASP A 238 26.26 -11.65 -5.56
CA ASP A 238 27.00 -12.88 -5.84
C ASP A 238 26.30 -14.14 -5.28
N SER A 239 25.29 -13.95 -4.41
CA SER A 239 24.49 -15.04 -3.84
C SER A 239 23.41 -15.50 -4.81
N ASN A 240 23.15 -16.81 -4.86
CA ASN A 240 22.02 -17.33 -5.61
C ASN A 240 20.76 -17.33 -4.73
N LEU A 241 19.76 -16.55 -5.15
CA LEU A 241 18.45 -16.48 -4.52
C LEU A 241 17.39 -17.06 -5.45
N SER A 242 16.67 -18.07 -4.99
CA SER A 242 15.52 -18.62 -5.71
C SER A 242 14.33 -18.79 -4.76
N HIS A 243 13.12 -18.76 -5.31
CA HIS A 243 11.90 -19.01 -4.54
C HIS A 243 10.90 -19.81 -5.37
N ARG A 244 10.01 -20.52 -4.68
CA ARG A 244 8.90 -21.26 -5.30
C ARG A 244 7.77 -21.46 -4.31
N TRP A 245 6.53 -21.42 -4.81
CA TRP A 245 5.38 -21.92 -4.06
C TRP A 245 5.42 -23.44 -4.03
N THR A 246 5.20 -24.02 -2.85
CA THR A 246 5.16 -25.48 -2.66
C THR A 246 3.76 -26.01 -2.92
N THR A 247 2.76 -25.14 -2.77
CA THR A 247 1.35 -25.39 -2.95
C THR A 247 0.87 -24.74 -4.25
N SER A 248 0.02 -25.45 -4.99
CA SER A 248 -0.54 -25.01 -6.28
C SER A 248 -1.87 -25.75 -6.50
N PRO A 249 -2.95 -25.08 -6.93
CA PRO A 249 -3.09 -23.63 -7.14
C PRO A 249 -3.02 -22.86 -5.81
N LEU A 250 -2.75 -21.55 -5.90
CA LEU A 250 -2.65 -20.68 -4.75
C LEU A 250 -4.05 -20.13 -4.43
N ASP A 251 -4.79 -20.81 -3.56
CA ASP A 251 -6.21 -20.51 -3.32
C ASP A 251 -6.55 -20.22 -1.85
N TRP A 252 -5.64 -20.51 -0.91
CA TRP A 252 -5.87 -20.40 0.53
C TRP A 252 -7.21 -20.99 0.97
N GLY A 253 -7.66 -22.06 0.28
CA GLY A 253 -8.97 -22.65 0.44
C GLY A 253 -9.12 -23.37 1.78
N ASP A 254 -9.21 -24.70 1.74
CA ASP A 254 -9.52 -25.51 2.92
C ASP A 254 -8.45 -25.43 4.02
N SER A 255 -7.19 -25.13 3.67
CA SER A 255 -6.08 -24.98 4.62
C SER A 255 -5.99 -23.57 5.21
N GLY A 256 -6.45 -22.54 4.50
CA GLY A 256 -6.15 -21.14 4.81
C GLY A 256 -4.64 -20.84 4.86
N GLU A 257 -3.78 -21.74 4.37
CA GLU A 257 -2.32 -21.69 4.47
C GLU A 257 -1.68 -22.13 3.16
N GLU A 258 -0.78 -21.29 2.66
CA GLU A 258 0.05 -21.56 1.49
C GLU A 258 1.53 -21.48 1.85
N LEU A 259 2.36 -22.31 1.23
CA LEU A 259 3.77 -22.45 1.64
C LEU A 259 4.71 -21.92 0.56
N LEU A 260 5.40 -20.82 0.88
CA LEU A 260 6.45 -20.24 0.03
C LEU A 260 7.83 -20.72 0.50
N GLN A 261 8.61 -21.29 -0.40
CA GLN A 261 9.97 -21.74 -0.13
C GLN A 261 10.98 -20.77 -0.77
N TYR A 262 11.85 -20.18 0.04
CA TYR A 262 13.03 -19.43 -0.41
C TYR A 262 14.28 -20.27 -0.21
N THR A 263 15.16 -20.26 -1.21
CA THR A 263 16.48 -20.89 -1.15
C THR A 263 17.53 -19.83 -1.38
N TYR A 264 18.42 -19.69 -0.43
CA TYR A 264 19.54 -18.77 -0.42
C TYR A 264 20.84 -19.57 -0.38
N ILE A 265 21.68 -19.42 -1.39
CA ILE A 265 22.96 -20.13 -1.49
C ILE A 265 24.10 -19.12 -1.39
N ILE A 266 24.91 -19.28 -0.36
CA ILE A 266 26.16 -18.57 -0.13
C ILE A 266 27.27 -19.38 -0.82
N PRO A 267 27.95 -18.81 -1.83
CA PRO A 267 29.07 -19.48 -2.47
C PRO A 267 30.24 -19.67 -1.49
N PRO A 268 31.09 -20.68 -1.69
CA PRO A 268 32.30 -20.84 -0.89
C PRO A 268 33.17 -19.59 -1.05
N GLY A 269 33.71 -19.09 0.07
CA GLY A 269 34.59 -17.94 0.05
C GLY A 269 35.98 -18.32 -0.49
N ASP A 270 36.52 -17.51 -1.39
CA ASP A 270 37.91 -17.66 -1.81
C ASP A 270 38.86 -17.42 -0.63
N SER A 271 39.98 -18.13 -0.62
CA SER A 271 40.99 -18.05 0.47
C SER A 271 41.47 -16.63 0.78
N ARG A 272 41.52 -15.74 -0.23
CA ARG A 272 41.86 -14.32 -0.06
C ARG A 272 40.77 -13.55 0.66
N ASP A 273 39.51 -13.75 0.28
CA ASP A 273 38.37 -13.07 0.88
C ASP A 273 38.13 -13.54 2.31
N LEU A 274 38.36 -14.82 2.59
CA LEU A 274 38.29 -15.35 3.95
C LEU A 274 39.31 -14.68 4.87
N HIS A 275 40.53 -14.40 4.39
CA HIS A 275 41.58 -13.77 5.18
C HIS A 275 41.34 -12.26 5.39
N LEU A 276 40.75 -11.58 4.40
CA LEU A 276 40.53 -10.13 4.44
C LEU A 276 39.20 -9.72 5.08
N LEU A 277 38.13 -10.46 4.80
CA LEU A 277 36.75 -10.13 5.16
C LEU A 277 36.17 -11.07 6.23
N GLY A 278 36.90 -12.13 6.56
CA GLY A 278 36.46 -13.17 7.50
C GLY A 278 35.48 -14.15 6.86
N GLU A 279 35.14 -15.18 7.61
CA GLU A 279 34.13 -16.14 7.18
C GLU A 279 32.77 -15.47 7.04
N ARG A 280 32.13 -15.71 5.90
CA ARG A 280 30.77 -15.29 5.62
C ARG A 280 29.80 -16.31 6.21
N ALA A 281 28.92 -15.83 7.08
CA ALA A 281 27.86 -16.65 7.68
C ALA A 281 26.52 -15.93 7.57
N HIS A 282 25.46 -16.69 7.29
CA HIS A 282 24.09 -16.17 7.36
C HIS A 282 23.80 -15.65 8.77
N PHE A 283 23.42 -14.37 8.87
CA PHE A 283 23.07 -13.73 10.13
C PHE A 283 21.56 -13.82 10.40
N GLY A 284 20.75 -13.60 9.37
CA GLY A 284 19.31 -13.56 9.50
C GLY A 284 18.63 -13.01 8.25
N GLN A 285 17.33 -12.76 8.35
CA GLN A 285 16.52 -12.26 7.26
C GLN A 285 15.36 -11.40 7.74
N VAL A 286 14.84 -10.61 6.81
CA VAL A 286 13.59 -9.86 6.93
C VAL A 286 12.67 -10.33 5.82
N VAL A 287 11.45 -10.73 6.19
CA VAL A 287 10.38 -11.13 5.26
C VAL A 287 9.30 -10.07 5.30
N GLU A 288 8.90 -9.61 4.14
CA GLU A 288 7.90 -8.56 3.95
C GLU A 288 6.81 -9.10 3.05
N MET A 289 5.58 -9.07 3.53
CA MET A 289 4.41 -9.44 2.75
C MET A 289 3.65 -8.18 2.39
N ARG A 290 3.53 -7.94 1.08
CA ARG A 290 2.77 -6.83 0.51
C ARG A 290 1.58 -7.33 -0.28
N TYR A 291 0.50 -6.55 -0.27
CA TYR A 291 -0.66 -6.79 -1.11
C TYR A 291 -1.04 -5.50 -1.84
N GLY A 292 -1.10 -5.54 -3.18
CA GLY A 292 -1.36 -4.34 -3.98
C GLY A 292 -0.30 -3.23 -3.80
N GLY A 293 0.90 -3.60 -3.34
CA GLY A 293 2.04 -2.73 -3.06
C GLY A 293 2.15 -2.24 -1.61
N GLU A 294 1.17 -2.53 -0.77
CA GLU A 294 1.17 -2.10 0.63
C GLU A 294 1.58 -3.20 1.59
N LEU A 295 2.30 -2.82 2.65
CA LEU A 295 2.79 -3.75 3.65
C LEU A 295 1.63 -4.28 4.50
N VAL A 296 1.35 -5.58 4.39
CA VAL A 296 0.32 -6.27 5.18
C VAL A 296 0.92 -6.88 6.44
N ASP A 297 2.08 -7.52 6.33
CA ASP A 297 2.78 -8.10 7.47
C ASP A 297 4.30 -8.12 7.22
N HIS A 298 5.09 -8.14 8.29
CA HIS A 298 6.53 -8.31 8.22
C HIS A 298 7.06 -9.12 9.39
N GLN A 299 8.12 -9.89 9.15
CA GLN A 299 8.84 -10.61 10.19
C GLN A 299 10.34 -10.46 10.00
N ALA A 300 11.07 -10.26 11.09
CA ALA A 300 12.52 -10.21 11.08
C ALA A 300 13.09 -11.23 12.06
N TRP A 301 14.14 -11.93 11.63
CA TRP A 301 14.90 -12.83 12.48
C TRP A 301 16.40 -12.66 12.22
N PRO A 302 17.22 -12.35 13.24
CA PRO A 302 16.86 -12.01 14.62
C PRO A 302 16.10 -10.67 14.72
N ARG A 303 15.40 -10.44 15.85
CA ARG A 303 14.57 -9.23 16.04
C ARG A 303 15.33 -7.91 15.88
N THR A 304 16.64 -7.90 16.11
CA THR A 304 17.49 -6.72 15.91
C THR A 304 17.43 -6.19 14.49
N LEU A 305 17.14 -7.04 13.49
CA LEU A 305 16.96 -6.61 12.10
C LEU A 305 15.66 -5.82 11.88
N ALA A 306 14.63 -6.00 12.72
CA ALA A 306 13.40 -5.20 12.64
C ALA A 306 13.66 -3.73 13.02
N GLU A 307 14.46 -3.51 14.07
CA GLU A 307 14.80 -2.17 14.57
C GLU A 307 15.66 -1.39 13.58
N GLN A 308 16.60 -2.07 12.90
CA GLN A 308 17.46 -1.44 11.88
C GLN A 308 16.68 -0.93 10.66
N ARG A 309 15.49 -1.47 10.37
CA ARG A 309 14.65 -1.01 9.26
C ARG A 309 13.99 0.34 9.55
N ASN A 310 13.68 0.64 10.80
CA ASN A 310 13.11 1.93 11.21
C ASN A 310 14.12 3.10 11.11
N VAL A 311 15.33 2.84 10.58
CA VAL A 311 16.45 3.78 10.46
C VAL A 311 16.75 4.15 8.99
N GLN A 312 15.97 3.69 8.01
CA GLN A 312 16.01 4.24 6.64
C GLN A 312 15.07 5.45 6.52
N GLU A 313 15.44 6.69 6.24
CA GLU A 313 16.71 7.38 6.01
C GLU A 313 16.57 8.75 6.71
N ALA A 314 17.17 8.94 7.89
CA ALA A 314 17.56 10.29 8.27
C ALA A 314 18.93 10.51 7.63
N SER A 315 19.04 11.49 6.75
CA SER A 315 20.33 12.02 6.29
C SER A 315 21.31 12.06 7.48
N PRO A 316 22.62 11.79 7.30
CA PRO A 316 23.61 11.81 8.38
C PRO A 316 23.82 13.20 9.04
N LEU A 317 22.86 14.12 8.91
CA LEU A 317 22.83 15.44 9.49
C LEU A 317 21.51 15.82 10.19
N PHE A 318 20.61 14.87 10.49
CA PHE A 318 19.50 15.18 11.38
C PHE A 318 19.94 15.14 12.85
N LEU A 319 20.52 16.24 13.32
CA LEU A 319 20.59 16.53 14.75
C LEU A 319 19.15 16.85 15.19
N PRO A 320 18.57 16.14 16.18
CA PRO A 320 17.28 16.53 16.74
C PRO A 320 17.40 17.98 17.24
N SER A 321 16.43 18.83 16.87
CA SER A 321 16.35 20.25 17.23
C SER A 321 16.05 20.41 18.73
N GLY A 322 17.03 20.04 19.56
CA GLY A 322 16.97 20.07 21.02
C GLY A 322 18.34 20.02 21.71
N PHE A 323 19.43 19.81 20.97
CA PHE A 323 20.79 19.91 21.51
C PHE A 323 21.55 21.03 20.80
N LEU A 324 21.54 22.22 21.40
CA LEU A 324 22.50 23.26 21.05
C LEU A 324 23.88 22.94 21.67
N PRO A 325 24.98 23.32 20.99
CA PRO A 325 26.32 22.84 21.26
C PRO A 325 26.94 23.61 22.44
N GLY A 326 27.50 22.89 23.41
CA GLY A 326 28.28 23.54 24.47
C GLY A 326 28.63 22.70 25.69
N GLN A 327 28.16 21.45 25.83
CA GLN A 327 28.42 20.66 27.04
C GLN A 327 28.86 19.21 26.77
N ILE A 328 29.64 18.99 25.72
CA ILE A 328 30.33 17.70 25.53
C ILE A 328 31.76 17.89 26.03
N ASN A 329 32.12 17.17 27.09
CA ASN A 329 33.50 17.15 27.59
C ASN A 329 34.33 16.32 26.59
N GLU A 330 35.09 17.00 25.72
CA GLU A 330 35.83 16.37 24.60
C GLU A 330 36.81 15.27 25.05
N ALA A 331 37.23 15.27 26.32
CA ALA A 331 38.15 14.27 26.84
C ALA A 331 37.48 12.96 27.26
N ASN A 332 36.18 12.93 27.59
CA ASN A 332 35.50 11.69 27.98
C ASN A 332 33.95 11.80 27.90
N PRO A 333 33.32 11.31 26.82
CA PRO A 333 31.90 11.53 26.54
C PRO A 333 30.93 10.71 27.42
N LEU A 334 31.43 9.88 28.34
CA LEU A 334 30.61 8.97 29.16
C LEU A 334 30.42 9.41 30.62
N LEU A 335 30.93 10.57 31.02
CA LEU A 335 30.77 11.07 32.39
C LEU A 335 30.13 12.47 32.41
N PRO A 336 29.16 12.74 33.28
CA PRO A 336 28.63 14.09 33.48
C PRO A 336 29.71 15.01 34.09
N PRO A 337 29.74 16.31 33.75
CA PRO A 337 30.71 17.23 34.31
C PRO A 337 30.46 17.43 35.81
N LEU A 338 31.53 17.39 36.61
CA LEU A 338 31.46 17.63 38.05
C LEU A 338 31.03 19.09 38.32
N PRO A 339 30.12 19.34 39.27
CA PRO A 339 29.75 20.68 39.67
C PRO A 339 30.91 21.37 40.39
N ARG A 340 31.07 22.68 40.15
CA ARG A 340 32.02 23.53 40.88
C ARG A 340 31.54 23.85 42.28
#